data_AF-A0A662DND8-F1
#
_entry.id   AF-A0A662DND8-F1
#
_cell.length_a   1.000
_cell.length_b   1.000
_cell.length_c   1.000
_cell.angle_alpha   90.00
_cell.angle_beta   90.00
_cell.angle_gamma   90.00
#
_symmetry.space_group_name_H-M   'P 1'
#
loop_
_entity.id
_entity.type
_entity.pdbx_description
1 polymer ?
#
loop_
_entity_poly.entity_id
_entity_poly.type
_entity_poly.pdbx_seq_one_letter_code
_entity_poly.pdbx_strand_id
1 'polypeptide(L)'
;MTEPLRPEAPHPVDFLEIDALLSGEERLLRDTVREFVTDKVKPYIAEWFEDATFPRERVREMGDLGLLGMHLDGYDCAGTSAVAYGLACTELEAGDSGVRSFVSV
;
A
#
# COMPACT_ATOMS: atom_id res chain seq x y z
N MET A 1 -45.97 -10.68 0.45
CA MET A 1 -44.81 -11.42 1.00
C MET A 1 -43.58 -10.88 0.29
N THR A 2 -42.81 -10.04 0.98
CA THR A 2 -41.54 -9.53 0.46
C THR A 2 -40.55 -10.70 0.42
N GLU A 3 -39.85 -10.89 -0.70
CA GLU A 3 -38.78 -11.88 -0.78
C GLU A 3 -37.78 -11.64 0.37
N PRO A 4 -37.27 -12.71 1.01
CA PRO A 4 -36.22 -12.54 2.00
C PRO A 4 -34.98 -11.98 1.30
N LEU A 5 -34.50 -10.84 1.77
CA LEU A 5 -33.21 -10.27 1.37
C LEU A 5 -32.14 -11.35 1.60
N ARG A 6 -31.59 -11.92 0.53
CA ARG A 6 -30.33 -12.66 0.63
C ARG A 6 -29.24 -11.62 0.76
N PRO A 7 -28.41 -11.66 1.82
CA PRO A 7 -27.21 -10.85 1.86
C PRO A 7 -26.38 -11.16 0.61
N GLU A 8 -25.76 -10.14 0.02
CA GLU A 8 -24.77 -10.37 -1.03
C GLU A 8 -23.68 -11.30 -0.49
N ALA A 9 -23.07 -12.07 -1.40
CA ALA A 9 -21.96 -12.92 -1.01
C ALA A 9 -20.81 -12.03 -0.49
N PRO A 10 -20.23 -12.35 0.68
CA PRO A 10 -19.18 -11.53 1.27
C PRO A 10 -17.94 -11.48 0.37
N HIS A 11 -17.22 -10.37 0.43
CA HIS A 11 -16.01 -10.19 -0.38
C HIS A 11 -14.95 -11.24 0.01
N PRO A 12 -14.36 -11.98 -0.95
CA PRO A 12 -13.53 -13.14 -0.64
C PRO A 12 -12.21 -12.79 0.07
N VAL A 13 -11.74 -11.55 -0.06
CA VAL A 13 -10.52 -11.05 0.60
C VAL A 13 -10.79 -9.90 1.58
N ASP A 14 -12.06 -9.53 1.78
CA ASP A 14 -12.47 -8.54 2.77
C ASP A 14 -13.81 -8.95 3.42
N PHE A 15 -13.81 -10.14 4.03
CA PHE A 15 -15.01 -10.71 4.65
C PHE A 15 -15.57 -9.85 5.80
N LEU A 16 -14.70 -9.07 6.44
CA LEU A 16 -15.04 -8.21 7.58
C LEU A 16 -15.42 -6.79 7.16
N GLU A 17 -15.46 -6.49 5.86
CA GLU A 17 -15.70 -5.14 5.31
C GLU A 17 -14.78 -4.07 5.95
N ILE A 18 -13.50 -4.40 6.14
CA ILE A 18 -12.51 -3.48 6.70
C ILE A 18 -12.41 -2.21 5.85
N ASP A 19 -12.59 -2.31 4.53
CA ASP A 19 -12.59 -1.16 3.62
C ASP A 19 -13.67 -0.12 3.97
N ALA A 20 -14.79 -0.55 4.55
CA ALA A 20 -15.86 0.36 4.96
C ALA A 20 -15.45 1.26 6.14
N LEU A 21 -14.41 0.88 6.90
CA LEU A 21 -13.85 1.66 7.99
C LEU A 21 -12.86 2.73 7.51
N LEU A 22 -12.43 2.66 6.26
CA LEU A 22 -11.46 3.59 5.68
C LEU A 22 -12.16 4.80 5.05
N SER A 23 -11.51 5.95 5.12
CA SER A 23 -11.89 7.13 4.36
C SER A 23 -11.64 6.94 2.86
N GLY A 24 -12.22 7.83 2.04
CA GLY A 24 -11.96 7.84 0.60
C GLY A 24 -10.49 8.10 0.26
N GLU A 25 -9.82 9.00 0.99
CA GLU A 25 -8.39 9.30 0.81
C GLU A 25 -7.51 8.11 1.20
N GLU A 26 -7.82 7.42 2.30
CA GLU A 26 -7.07 6.23 2.73
C GLU A 26 -7.18 5.09 1.70
N ARG A 27 -8.37 4.85 1.14
CA ARG A 27 -8.55 3.89 0.05
C ARG A 27 -7.79 4.29 -1.21
N LEU A 28 -7.86 5.56 -1.60
CA LEU A 28 -7.14 6.08 -2.77
C LEU A 28 -5.62 5.93 -2.63
N LEU A 29 -5.07 6.28 -1.46
CA LEU A 29 -3.66 6.10 -1.16
C LEU A 29 -3.27 4.62 -1.26
N ARG A 30 -4.02 3.72 -0.60
CA ARG A 30 -3.78 2.28 -0.67
C ARG A 30 -3.76 1.80 -2.12
N ASP A 31 -4.78 2.14 -2.90
CA ASP A 31 -4.89 1.69 -4.29
C ASP A 31 -3.74 2.24 -5.16
N THR A 32 -3.30 3.48 -4.91
CA THR A 32 -2.13 4.08 -5.56
C THR A 32 -0.84 3.31 -5.25
N VAL A 33 -0.60 2.96 -3.97
CA VAL A 33 0.59 2.19 -3.57
C VAL A 33 0.52 0.77 -4.13
N ARG A 34 -0.67 0.16 -4.14
CA ARG A 34 -0.91 -1.16 -4.74
C ARG A 34 -0.57 -1.19 -6.23
N GLU A 35 -0.96 -0.15 -6.97
CA GLU A 35 -0.63 -0.01 -8.39
C GLU A 35 0.88 0.12 -8.58
N PHE A 36 1.55 0.99 -7.81
CA PHE A 36 3.01 1.10 -7.83
C PHE A 36 3.69 -0.26 -7.57
N VAL A 37 3.25 -1.00 -6.55
CA VAL A 37 3.80 -2.31 -6.21
C VAL A 37 3.54 -3.33 -7.34
N THR A 38 2.35 -3.32 -7.91
CA THR A 38 1.97 -4.24 -8.99
C THR A 38 2.79 -4.00 -10.25
N ASP A 39 3.04 -2.74 -10.60
CA ASP A 39 3.65 -2.38 -11.88
C ASP A 39 5.17 -2.21 -11.79
N LYS A 40 5.69 -1.78 -10.63
CA LYS A 40 7.09 -1.39 -10.46
C LYS A 40 7.90 -2.32 -9.58
N VAL A 41 7.26 -3.15 -8.76
CA VAL A 41 7.94 -4.04 -7.80
C VAL A 41 7.78 -5.50 -8.18
N LYS A 42 6.54 -6.00 -8.24
CA LYS A 42 6.23 -7.43 -8.46
C LYS A 42 6.85 -8.05 -9.72
N PRO A 43 6.98 -7.36 -10.86
CA PRO A 43 7.56 -7.97 -12.06
C PRO A 43 9.05 -8.31 -11.91
N TYR A 44 9.75 -7.67 -10.97
CA TYR A 44 11.22 -7.72 -10.85
C TYR A 44 11.70 -8.34 -9.54
N ILE A 45 10.82 -8.48 -8.54
CA ILE A 45 11.22 -8.84 -7.17
C ILE A 45 11.95 -10.19 -7.07
N ALA A 46 11.58 -11.17 -7.90
CA ALA A 46 12.22 -12.49 -7.88
C ALA A 46 13.71 -12.41 -8.24
N GLU A 47 14.07 -11.59 -9.23
CA GLU A 47 15.46 -11.35 -9.63
C GLU A 47 16.22 -10.59 -8.55
N TRP A 48 15.63 -9.51 -8.01
CA TRP A 48 16.25 -8.73 -6.94
C TRP A 48 16.52 -9.57 -5.68
N PHE A 49 15.60 -10.46 -5.34
CA PHE A 49 15.76 -11.37 -4.21
C PHE A 49 16.89 -12.38 -4.44
N GLU A 50 16.91 -13.05 -5.60
CA GLU A 50 17.93 -14.04 -5.93
C GLU A 50 19.34 -13.42 -6.01
N ASP A 51 19.44 -12.24 -6.62
CA ASP A 51 20.70 -11.52 -6.78
C ASP A 51 21.12 -10.74 -5.52
N ALA A 52 20.30 -10.74 -4.48
CA ALA A 52 20.48 -9.95 -3.25
C ALA A 52 20.73 -8.45 -3.53
N THR A 53 19.97 -7.88 -4.48
CA THR A 53 20.06 -6.47 -4.88
C THR A 53 18.81 -5.69 -4.46
N PHE A 54 18.94 -4.35 -4.39
CA PHE A 54 17.84 -3.45 -4.11
C PHE A 54 17.70 -2.41 -5.23
N PRO A 55 16.48 -2.13 -5.72
CA PRO A 55 16.25 -1.26 -6.87
C PRO A 55 16.35 0.23 -6.50
N ARG A 56 17.59 0.75 -6.44
CA ARG A 56 17.87 2.14 -6.05
C ARG A 56 17.19 3.17 -6.93
N GLU A 57 16.98 2.85 -8.20
CA GLU A 57 16.28 3.70 -9.16
C GLU A 57 14.80 3.93 -8.78
N ARG A 58 14.18 2.98 -8.07
CA ARG A 58 12.78 3.09 -7.61
C ARG A 58 12.62 3.96 -6.38
N VAL A 59 13.70 4.25 -5.65
CA VAL A 59 13.67 5.10 -4.45
C VAL A 59 13.14 6.49 -4.76
N ARG A 60 13.52 7.06 -5.92
CA ARG A 60 13.02 8.37 -6.34
C ARG A 60 11.52 8.32 -6.59
N GLU A 61 11.02 7.28 -7.26
CA GLU A 61 9.58 7.10 -7.48
C GLU A 61 8.81 6.97 -6.16
N MET A 62 9.36 6.25 -5.17
CA MET A 62 8.76 6.18 -3.82
C MET A 62 8.71 7.54 -3.12
N GLY A 63 9.75 8.36 -3.29
CA GLY A 63 9.79 9.74 -2.80
C GLY A 63 8.78 10.65 -3.50
N ASP A 64 8.67 10.57 -4.82
CA ASP A 64 7.73 11.36 -5.63
C ASP A 64 6.27 10.98 -5.33
N LEU A 65 6.01 9.73 -4.93
CA LEU A 65 4.71 9.28 -4.41
C LEU A 65 4.44 9.71 -2.96
N GLY A 66 5.42 10.34 -2.29
CA GLY A 66 5.27 10.85 -0.94
C GLY A 66 5.35 9.80 0.17
N LEU A 67 5.92 8.62 -0.09
CA LEU A 67 5.95 7.50 0.88
C LEU A 67 7.01 7.68 1.97
N LEU A 68 8.06 8.44 1.71
CA LEU A 68 9.19 8.62 2.62
C LEU A 68 8.89 9.71 3.66
N GLY A 69 8.81 9.32 4.94
CA GLY A 69 8.45 10.25 6.02
C GLY A 69 6.98 10.68 5.99
N MET A 70 6.09 9.92 5.35
CA MET A 70 4.73 10.35 5.04
C MET A 70 3.85 10.71 6.24
N HIS A 71 4.19 10.24 7.45
CA HIS A 71 3.48 10.55 8.70
C HIS A 71 4.10 11.74 9.47
N LEU A 72 5.15 12.36 8.94
CA LEU A 72 5.81 13.50 9.56
C LEU A 72 5.20 14.83 9.07
N ASP A 73 5.25 15.83 9.94
CA ASP A 73 4.90 17.22 9.62
C ASP A 73 6.13 18.03 9.19
N GLY A 74 5.97 18.91 8.21
CA GLY A 74 7.03 19.77 7.68
C GLY A 74 7.97 19.05 6.70
N TYR A 75 9.07 19.70 6.32
CA TYR A 75 10.10 19.14 5.40
C TYR A 75 9.57 18.65 4.04
N ASP A 76 8.45 19.21 3.58
CA ASP A 76 7.70 18.75 2.40
C ASP A 76 7.19 17.30 2.51
N CYS A 77 7.14 16.74 3.72
CA CYS A 77 6.47 15.47 4.00
C CYS A 77 4.95 15.61 3.94
N ALA A 78 4.27 14.50 3.63
CA ALA A 78 2.86 14.50 3.32
C ALA A 78 1.93 14.74 4.53
N GLY A 79 2.40 14.63 5.78
CA GLY A 79 1.58 14.86 6.98
C GLY A 79 0.34 13.95 7.08
N THR A 80 0.44 12.72 6.56
CA THR A 80 -0.68 11.76 6.49
C THR A 80 -0.99 11.13 7.86
N SER A 81 -2.17 10.53 8.00
CA SER A 81 -2.55 9.81 9.22
C SER A 81 -1.68 8.55 9.43
N ALA A 82 -1.61 8.06 10.67
CA ALA A 82 -0.94 6.79 10.97
C ALA A 82 -1.61 5.59 10.27
N VAL A 83 -2.93 5.66 10.02
CA VAL A 83 -3.68 4.65 9.26
C VAL A 83 -3.24 4.65 7.80
N ALA A 84 -3.14 5.84 7.18
CA ALA A 84 -2.64 6.01 5.82
C ALA A 84 -1.21 5.44 5.67
N TYR A 85 -0.31 5.75 6.62
CA TYR A 85 1.03 5.15 6.65
C TYR A 85 1.01 3.62 6.80
N GLY A 86 0.14 3.10 7.67
CA GLY A 86 -0.06 1.66 7.83
C GLY A 86 -0.52 0.98 6.54
N LEU A 87 -1.48 1.57 5.82
CA LEU A 87 -1.96 1.07 4.54
C LEU A 87 -0.87 1.07 3.46
N ALA A 88 -0.08 2.14 3.37
CA ALA A 88 1.08 2.18 2.48
C ALA A 88 2.07 1.06 2.80
N CYS A 89 2.38 0.84 4.09
CA CYS A 89 3.23 -0.27 4.52
C CYS A 89 2.65 -1.63 4.16
N THR A 90 1.34 -1.85 4.34
CA THR A 90 0.67 -3.11 3.97
C THR A 90 0.80 -3.41 2.48
N GLU A 91 0.59 -2.41 1.62
CA GLU A 91 0.69 -2.62 0.17
C GLU A 91 2.14 -2.83 -0.28
N LEU A 92 3.10 -2.09 0.30
CA LEU A 92 4.54 -2.31 0.05
C LEU A 92 4.96 -3.73 0.46
N GLU A 93 4.52 -4.20 1.64
CA GLU A 93 4.78 -5.54 2.15
C GLU A 93 4.15 -6.62 1.27
N ALA A 94 2.99 -6.35 0.67
CA ALA A 94 2.36 -7.25 -0.31
C ALA A 94 3.17 -7.39 -1.61
N GLY A 95 4.14 -6.50 -1.84
CA GLY A 95 5.19 -6.64 -2.85
C GLY A 95 6.39 -7.40 -2.30
N ASP A 96 7.05 -6.83 -1.29
CA ASP A 96 8.22 -7.40 -0.63
C ASP A 96 8.53 -6.70 0.71
N SER A 97 8.97 -7.47 1.71
CA SER A 97 9.35 -6.95 3.03
C SER A 97 10.57 -6.04 2.99
N GLY A 98 11.51 -6.23 2.06
CA GLY A 98 12.67 -5.36 1.88
C GLY A 98 12.29 -3.98 1.36
N VAL A 99 11.31 -3.91 0.44
CA VAL A 99 10.74 -2.65 -0.05
C VAL A 99 10.03 -1.88 1.07
N ARG A 100 9.17 -2.54 1.85
CA ARG A 100 8.53 -1.90 3.01
C ARG A 100 9.56 -1.49 4.05
N SER A 101 10.54 -2.34 4.35
CA SER A 101 11.61 -2.02 5.30
C SER A 101 12.32 -0.74 4.89
N PHE A 102 12.73 -0.59 3.63
CA PHE A 102 13.37 0.63 3.15
C PHE A 102 12.55 1.92 3.41
N VAL A 103 11.22 1.85 3.32
CA VAL A 103 10.33 3.01 3.55
C VAL A 103 10.11 3.28 5.06
N SER A 104 10.17 2.24 5.90
CA SER A 104 9.66 2.30 7.28
C SER A 104 10.71 2.35 8.40
N VAL A 105 11.96 1.94 8.14
CA VAL A 105 13.04 1.85 9.14
C VAL A 105 14.21 2.76 8.86
#